data_AF-A0A2I1GC27-F1
#
_entry.id   AF-A0A2I1GC27-F1
#
_cell.length_a   1.000
_cell.length_b   1.000
_cell.length_c   1.000
_cell.angle_alpha   90.00
_cell.angle_beta   90.00
_cell.angle_gamma   90.00
#
_symmetry.space_group_name_H-M   'P 1'
#
loop_
_entity.id
_entity.type
_entity.pdbx_description
1 polymer ?
#
loop_
_entity_poly.entity_id
_entity_poly.type
_entity_poly.pdbx_seq_one_letter_code
_entity_poly.pdbx_strand_id
1 'polypeptide(L)'
;MPAPGGVDFIYCGPPCQGFSGVNRYQKADDIKNSLVATALSYVDFYRPEFFLLENVRGMLSFRLGGKQDGNKILGGIKMGVIKFIIRSLTAMGYQTKFSVQQAGHHGVPQSRRR
;
A
#
# COMPACT_ATOMS: atom_id res chain seq x y z
N MET A 1 21.47 13.60 -2.50
CA MET A 1 20.63 12.44 -2.11
C MET A 1 21.49 11.48 -1.30
N PRO A 2 20.92 10.71 -0.35
CA PRO A 2 21.67 9.63 0.29
C PRO A 2 22.14 8.62 -0.75
N ALA A 3 23.29 7.99 -0.50
CA ALA A 3 23.83 6.92 -1.33
C ALA A 3 23.18 5.56 -0.96
N PRO A 4 23.21 4.56 -1.85
CA PRO A 4 22.89 3.18 -1.49
C PRO A 4 23.72 2.73 -0.27
N GLY A 5 23.08 2.06 0.69
CA GLY A 5 23.69 1.68 1.97
C GLY A 5 23.76 2.80 3.01
N GLY A 6 23.36 4.03 2.67
CA GLY A 6 23.25 5.16 3.61
C GLY A 6 21.85 5.41 4.17
N VAL A 7 20.92 4.45 3.96
CA VAL A 7 19.53 4.55 4.42
C VAL A 7 19.18 3.26 5.16
N ASP A 8 19.00 3.35 6.48
CA ASP A 8 18.68 2.18 7.31
C ASP A 8 17.17 1.90 7.38
N PHE A 9 16.34 2.93 7.23
CA PHE A 9 14.89 2.82 7.35
C PHE A 9 14.16 3.66 6.31
N ILE A 10 13.17 3.06 5.67
CA ILE A 10 12.21 3.77 4.80
C ILE A 10 10.80 3.63 5.37
N TYR A 11 10.15 4.77 5.59
CA TYR A 11 8.72 4.86 5.89
C TYR A 11 7.99 5.61 4.78
N CYS A 12 6.82 5.10 4.36
CA CYS A 12 5.98 5.80 3.40
C CYS A 12 4.48 5.56 3.63
N GLY A 13 3.68 6.56 3.23
CA GLY A 13 2.22 6.50 3.17
C GLY A 13 1.73 6.97 1.80
N PRO A 14 1.94 6.19 0.72
CA PRO A 14 1.59 6.62 -0.64
C PRO A 14 0.08 6.89 -0.74
N PRO A 15 -0.32 7.97 -1.45
CA PRO A 15 -1.70 8.41 -1.49
C PRO A 15 -2.62 7.35 -2.11
N CYS A 16 -3.84 7.28 -1.58
CA CYS A 16 -4.70 6.10 -1.69
C CYS A 16 -6.10 6.43 -2.26
N GLN A 17 -6.19 7.42 -3.15
CA GLN A 17 -7.49 7.89 -3.66
C GLN A 17 -8.31 6.77 -4.35
N GLY A 18 -7.65 5.83 -5.03
CA GLY A 18 -8.28 4.63 -5.58
C GLY A 18 -8.62 3.53 -4.54
N PHE A 19 -8.03 3.57 -3.34
CA PHE A 19 -8.22 2.57 -2.29
C PHE A 19 -9.23 2.99 -1.21
N SER A 20 -9.58 4.27 -1.14
CA SER A 20 -10.49 4.79 -0.11
C SER A 20 -11.93 4.43 -0.42
N GLY A 21 -12.57 3.66 0.47
CA GLY A 21 -14.01 3.36 0.39
C GLY A 21 -14.93 4.58 0.53
N VAL A 22 -14.38 5.73 0.95
CA VAL A 22 -15.11 7.01 1.03
C VAL A 22 -15.15 7.71 -0.33
N ASN A 23 -14.28 7.32 -1.26
CA ASN A 23 -14.30 7.87 -2.62
C ASN A 23 -15.45 7.23 -3.40
N ARG A 24 -16.51 8.02 -3.64
CA ARG A 24 -17.67 7.61 -4.44
C ARG A 24 -17.35 7.43 -5.93
N TYR A 25 -16.24 8.04 -6.39
CA TYR A 25 -15.78 8.03 -7.77
C TYR A 25 -14.43 7.32 -7.89
N GLN A 26 -14.34 6.11 -7.34
CA GLN A 26 -13.17 5.26 -7.54
C GLN A 26 -12.98 4.98 -9.03
N LYS A 27 -11.75 5.22 -9.50
CA LYS A 27 -11.31 4.84 -10.83
C LYS A 27 -10.38 3.64 -10.70
N ALA A 28 -10.70 2.56 -11.41
CA ALA A 28 -9.90 1.33 -11.39
C ALA A 28 -8.45 1.55 -11.87
N ASP A 29 -8.23 2.55 -12.71
CA ASP A 29 -6.98 2.93 -13.36
C ASP A 29 -6.34 4.21 -12.80
N ASP A 30 -6.70 4.61 -11.57
CA ASP A 30 -6.10 5.79 -10.93
C ASP A 30 -4.57 5.64 -10.85
N ILE A 31 -3.85 6.52 -11.56
CA ILE A 31 -2.38 6.53 -11.63
C ILE A 31 -1.75 6.62 -10.25
N LYS A 32 -2.43 7.20 -9.25
CA LYS A 32 -1.91 7.31 -7.88
C LYS A 32 -1.70 5.95 -7.23
N ASN A 33 -2.42 4.91 -7.67
CA ASN A 33 -2.21 3.54 -7.21
C ASN A 33 -0.81 3.01 -7.58
N SER A 34 -0.16 3.57 -8.62
CA SER A 34 1.19 3.17 -9.03
C SER A 34 2.28 3.69 -8.08
N LEU A 35 1.98 4.66 -7.20
CA LEU A 35 2.96 5.21 -6.25
C LEU A 35 3.42 4.18 -5.21
N VAL A 36 2.67 3.09 -5.03
CA VAL A 36 3.14 1.91 -4.29
C VAL A 36 4.34 1.27 -4.99
N ALA A 37 4.31 1.16 -6.32
CA ALA A 37 5.44 0.63 -7.08
C ALA A 37 6.65 1.58 -7.00
N THR A 38 6.43 2.89 -7.01
CA THR A 38 7.48 3.88 -6.75
C THR A 38 8.08 3.69 -5.36
N ALA A 39 7.27 3.55 -4.31
CA ALA A 39 7.80 3.28 -2.97
C ALA A 39 8.69 2.02 -2.94
N LEU A 40 8.25 0.95 -3.61
CA LEU A 40 9.02 -0.29 -3.72
C LEU A 40 10.31 -0.12 -4.54
N SER A 41 10.35 0.74 -5.55
CA SER A 41 11.58 1.02 -6.29
C SER A 41 12.63 1.74 -5.43
N TYR A 42 12.20 2.60 -4.49
CA TYR A 42 13.12 3.19 -3.51
C TYR A 42 13.67 2.13 -2.56
N VAL A 43 12.83 1.21 -2.07
CA VAL A 43 13.27 0.09 -1.23
C VAL A 43 14.28 -0.79 -1.97
N ASP A 44 14.02 -1.10 -3.23
CA ASP A 44 14.93 -1.91 -4.03
C ASP A 44 16.27 -1.21 -4.31
N PHE A 45 16.25 0.09 -4.57
CA PHE A 45 17.47 0.86 -4.81
C PHE A 45 18.31 1.04 -3.54
N TYR A 46 17.68 1.41 -2.43
CA TYR A 46 18.38 1.76 -1.20
C TYR A 46 18.71 0.58 -0.30
N ARG A 47 17.96 -0.53 -0.42
CA ARG A 47 18.11 -1.76 0.38
C ARG A 47 18.17 -1.48 1.90
N PRO A 48 17.22 -0.73 2.49
CA PRO A 48 17.23 -0.42 3.92
C PRO A 48 17.08 -1.67 4.78
N GLU A 49 17.52 -1.64 6.04
CA GLU A 49 17.30 -2.74 6.99
C GLU A 49 15.80 -2.89 7.32
N PHE A 50 15.10 -1.76 7.44
CA PHE A 50 13.67 -1.73 7.78
C PHE A 50 12.84 -0.99 6.72
N PHE A 51 11.62 -1.46 6.51
CA PHE A 51 10.63 -0.80 5.65
C PHE A 51 9.25 -0.83 6.29
N LEU A 52 8.56 0.32 6.29
CA LEU A 52 7.19 0.45 6.76
C LEU A 52 6.33 1.19 5.73
N LEU A 53 5.26 0.54 5.27
CA LEU A 53 4.25 1.14 4.42
C LEU A 53 2.93 1.25 5.22
N GLU A 54 2.49 2.47 5.50
CA GLU A 54 1.20 2.74 6.11
C GLU A 54 0.15 3.05 5.02
N ASN A 55 -1.07 2.54 5.19
CA ASN A 55 -2.16 2.91 4.30
C ASN A 55 -3.53 2.67 4.93
N VAL A 56 -4.58 3.11 4.24
CA VAL A 56 -5.99 2.91 4.63
C VAL A 56 -6.38 1.44 4.56
N ARG A 57 -7.25 1.00 5.49
CA ARG A 57 -7.85 -0.36 5.49
C ARG A 57 -8.46 -0.74 4.12
N GLY A 58 -8.98 0.22 3.38
CA GLY A 58 -9.57 0.01 2.05
C GLY A 58 -8.61 -0.57 1.00
N MET A 59 -7.29 -0.46 1.21
CA MET A 59 -6.27 -1.12 0.37
C MET A 59 -6.44 -2.64 0.33
N LEU A 60 -6.93 -3.26 1.42
CA LEU A 60 -7.22 -4.70 1.47
C LEU A 60 -8.34 -5.10 0.50
N SER A 61 -9.32 -4.22 0.26
CA SER A 61 -10.43 -4.50 -0.65
C SER A 61 -10.12 -4.23 -2.12
N PHE A 62 -8.98 -3.60 -2.43
CA PHE A 62 -8.66 -3.22 -3.79
C PHE A 62 -8.42 -4.42 -4.72
N ARG A 63 -8.94 -4.32 -5.93
CA ARG A 63 -8.89 -5.37 -6.96
C ARG A 63 -7.96 -4.94 -8.07
N LEU A 64 -6.73 -5.44 -8.04
CA LEU A 64 -5.73 -5.10 -9.06
C LEU A 64 -6.13 -5.69 -10.41
N GLY A 65 -6.10 -4.87 -11.47
CA GLY A 65 -6.54 -5.27 -12.82
C GLY A 65 -8.05 -5.50 -12.94
N GLY A 66 -8.85 -5.00 -11.99
CA GLY A 66 -10.30 -4.99 -12.13
C GLY A 66 -10.76 -3.98 -13.17
N LYS A 67 -11.93 -4.21 -13.77
CA LYS A 67 -12.56 -3.29 -14.73
C LYS A 67 -13.68 -2.51 -14.07
N GLN A 68 -13.79 -1.24 -14.39
CA GLN A 68 -14.88 -0.38 -13.93
C GLN A 68 -16.18 -0.76 -14.66
N ASP A 69 -17.24 -0.99 -13.89
CA ASP A 69 -18.62 -1.17 -14.37
C ASP A 69 -19.55 -0.31 -13.50
N GLY A 70 -19.93 0.85 -14.04
CA GLY A 70 -20.61 1.90 -13.28
C GLY A 70 -19.80 2.33 -12.06
N ASN A 71 -20.36 2.15 -10.85
CA ASN A 71 -19.70 2.43 -9.57
C ASN A 71 -19.03 1.20 -8.93
N LYS A 72 -18.97 0.07 -9.64
CA LYS A 72 -18.38 -1.18 -9.14
C LYS A 72 -17.11 -1.50 -9.93
N ILE A 73 -16.17 -2.17 -9.26
CA ILE A 73 -15.00 -2.78 -9.91
C ILE A 73 -15.23 -4.29 -9.94
N LEU A 74 -15.32 -4.84 -11.15
CA LEU A 74 -15.54 -6.27 -11.39
C LEU A 74 -14.24 -6.95 -11.82
N GLY A 75 -14.15 -8.26 -11.54
CA GLY A 75 -12.95 -9.04 -11.85
C GLY A 75 -11.73 -8.63 -10.99
N GLY A 76 -10.53 -8.81 -11.56
CA GLY A 76 -9.26 -8.47 -10.91
C GLY A 76 -8.88 -9.37 -9.74
N ILE A 77 -7.65 -9.16 -9.26
CA ILE A 77 -7.06 -9.93 -8.16
C ILE A 77 -7.51 -9.30 -6.83
N LYS A 78 -8.30 -10.03 -6.05
CA LYS A 78 -8.66 -9.64 -4.67
C LYS A 78 -7.39 -9.45 -3.82
N MET A 79 -7.36 -8.38 -3.04
CA MET A 79 -6.17 -7.95 -2.27
C MET A 79 -4.94 -7.75 -3.15
N GLY A 80 -5.12 -7.38 -4.42
CA GLY A 80 -4.06 -7.45 -5.43
C GLY A 80 -2.87 -6.56 -5.11
N VAL A 81 -3.10 -5.36 -4.57
CA VAL A 81 -2.02 -4.44 -4.16
C VAL A 81 -1.22 -4.98 -2.99
N ILE A 82 -1.87 -5.57 -1.99
CA ILE A 82 -1.19 -6.20 -0.85
C ILE A 82 -0.35 -7.40 -1.31
N LYS A 83 -0.92 -8.24 -2.17
CA LYS A 83 -0.21 -9.38 -2.75
C LYS A 83 0.98 -8.91 -3.58
N PHE A 84 0.83 -7.84 -4.35
CA PHE A 84 1.91 -7.22 -5.09
C PHE A 84 3.03 -6.74 -4.16
N ILE A 85 2.71 -5.96 -3.12
CA ILE A 85 3.69 -5.48 -2.13
C ILE A 85 4.45 -6.64 -1.49
N ILE A 86 3.73 -7.63 -0.96
CA ILE A 86 4.33 -8.80 -0.31
C ILE A 86 5.20 -9.57 -1.29
N ARG A 87 4.72 -9.81 -2.52
CA ARG A 87 5.48 -10.53 -3.55
C ARG A 87 6.75 -9.78 -3.94
N SER A 88 6.70 -8.47 -4.08
CA SER A 88 7.86 -7.62 -4.41
C SER A 88 8.89 -7.65 -3.28
N LEU A 89 8.47 -7.42 -2.04
CA LEU A 89 9.38 -7.43 -0.89
C LEU A 89 10.01 -8.80 -0.66
N THR A 90 9.23 -9.88 -0.77
CA THR A 90 9.78 -11.25 -0.68
C THR A 90 10.70 -11.57 -1.86
N ALA A 91 10.44 -11.07 -3.08
CA ALA A 91 11.38 -11.19 -4.20
C ALA A 91 12.72 -10.50 -3.91
N MET A 92 12.67 -9.37 -3.22
CA MET A 92 13.84 -8.59 -2.81
C MET A 92 14.61 -9.26 -1.66
N GLY A 93 14.08 -10.32 -1.04
CA GLY A 93 14.70 -11.02 0.08
C GLY A 93 14.30 -10.49 1.47
N TYR A 94 13.28 -9.62 1.55
CA TYR A 94 12.79 -9.12 2.83
C TYR A 94 11.85 -10.10 3.51
N GLN A 95 11.91 -10.09 4.84
CA GLN A 95 10.85 -10.63 5.68
C GLN A 95 9.66 -9.68 5.65
N THR A 96 8.45 -10.20 5.57
CA THR A 96 7.24 -9.38 5.44
C THR A 96 6.14 -9.83 6.40
N LYS A 97 5.45 -8.83 6.95
CA LYS A 97 4.23 -9.01 7.73
C LYS A 97 3.35 -7.80 7.46
N PHE A 98 2.04 -7.99 7.45
CA PHE A 98 1.07 -6.89 7.48
C PHE A 98 0.02 -7.15 8.56
N SER A 99 -0.56 -6.08 9.07
CA SER A 99 -1.62 -6.12 10.07
C SER A 99 -2.45 -4.85 9.99
N VAL A 100 -3.72 -4.93 10.39
CA VAL A 100 -4.57 -3.75 10.55
C VAL A 100 -4.59 -3.36 12.02
N GLN A 101 -4.21 -2.12 12.32
CA GLN A 101 -4.17 -1.57 13.68
C GLN A 101 -5.27 -0.51 13.86
N GLN A 102 -5.79 -0.40 15.08
CA GLN A 102 -6.82 0.56 15.46
C GLN A 102 -6.20 1.62 16.39
N ALA A 103 -6.21 2.89 15.98
CA ALA A 103 -5.65 4.00 16.76
C ALA A 103 -6.22 4.08 18.19
N GLY A 104 -7.50 3.73 18.36
CA GLY A 104 -8.17 3.63 19.66
C GLY A 104 -7.48 2.71 20.67
N HIS A 105 -6.79 1.66 20.22
CA HIS A 105 -6.07 0.74 21.11
C HIS A 105 -4.72 1.33 21.59
N HIS A 106 -4.33 2.49 21.06
CA HIS A 106 -3.08 3.18 21.37
C HIS A 106 -3.33 4.52 22.10
N GLY A 107 -4.45 4.64 22.81
CA GLY A 107 -4.73 5.79 23.69
C GLY A 107 -5.31 7.02 22.99
N VAL A 108 -5.64 6.93 21.69
CA VAL A 108 -6.24 8.04 20.95
C VAL A 108 -7.77 7.88 20.93
N PRO A 109 -8.59 8.88 21.28
CA PRO A 109 -10.05 8.80 21.23
C PRO A 109 -10.58 8.91 19.79
N GLN A 110 -10.06 8.08 18.89
CA GLN A 110 -10.39 8.08 17.47
C GLN A 110 -10.54 6.64 16.95
N SER A 111 -11.68 6.35 16.32
CA SER A 111 -11.84 5.12 15.54
C SER A 111 -11.21 5.29 14.16
N ARG A 112 -9.95 4.88 14.03
CA ARG A 112 -9.16 4.97 12.81
C ARG A 112 -8.34 3.70 12.61
N ARG A 113 -8.76 2.88 11.64
CA ARG A 113 -8.07 1.66 11.24
C ARG A 113 -7.13 1.92 10.07
N ARG A 114 -5.89 1.45 10.20
CA ARG A 114 -4.85 1.46 9.18
C ARG A 114 -4.32 0.06 9.02
#